data_AF-A0A9D2BVE1-F1
#
_entry.id   AF-A0A9D2BVE1-F1
#
_cell.length_a   1.000
_cell.length_b   1.000
_cell.length_c   1.000
_cell.angle_alpha   90.00
_cell.angle_beta   90.00
_cell.angle_gamma   90.00
#
_symmetry.space_group_name_H-M   'P 1'
#
loop_
_entity.id
_entity.type
_entity.pdbx_description
1 polymer ?
#
loop_
_entity_poly.entity_id
_entity_poly.type
_entity_poly.pdbx_seq_one_letter_code
_entity_poly.pdbx_strand_id
1 'polypeptide(L)' 'IARRIYDRHRKLTAFFVALGVDPDTAAHDACKIEHDLSDETYQKMIAFAEREAGKA' A
#
# COMPACT_ATOMS: atom_id res chain seq x y z
N ILE A 1 8.59 11.99 -11.04
CA ILE A 1 8.85 10.60 -10.60
C ILE A 1 8.82 10.48 -9.07
N ALA A 2 9.52 11.34 -8.31
CA ALA A 2 9.56 11.29 -6.83
C ALA A 2 8.19 11.41 -6.09
N ARG A 3 7.24 12.23 -6.56
CA ARG A 3 5.91 12.36 -5.91
C ARG A 3 5.05 11.09 -6.01
N ARG A 4 5.16 10.32 -7.10
CA ARG A 4 4.44 9.04 -7.25
C ARG A 4 4.92 7.97 -6.27
N ILE A 5 6.17 8.07 -5.82
CA ILE A 5 6.81 7.07 -4.94
C ILE A 5 6.38 7.27 -3.48
N TYR A 6 6.41 8.52 -2.99
CA TYR A 6 6.03 8.83 -1.61
C TYR A 6 4.57 8.50 -1.29
N ASP A 7 3.67 8.72 -2.25
CA ASP A 7 2.25 8.38 -2.08
C ASP A 7 2.02 6.86 -2.08
N ARG A 8 2.84 6.10 -2.80
CA ARG A 8 2.78 4.62 -2.82
C ARG A 8 3.24 4.04 -1.49
N HIS A 9 4.36 4.52 -0.95
CA HIS A 9 4.88 4.08 0.34
C HIS A 9 3.81 4.11 1.44
N ARG A 10 3.17 5.28 1.59
CA ARG A 10 2.19 5.51 2.66
C ARG A 10 0.93 4.69 2.48
N LYS A 11 0.43 4.56 1.25
CA LYS A 11 -0.76 3.77 0.95
C LYS A 11 -0.51 2.27 1.14
N LEU A 12 0.66 1.76 0.75
CA LEU A 12 1.06 0.37 0.99
C LEU A 12 1.22 0.08 2.48
N THR A 13 1.87 0.99 3.22
CA THR A 13 2.02 0.86 4.68
C THR A 13 0.65 0.78 5.36
N ALA A 14 -0.25 1.74 5.05
CA ALA A 14 -1.60 1.75 5.62
C ALA A 14 -2.39 0.49 5.23
N PHE A 15 -2.23 0.01 3.99
CA PHE A 15 -2.85 -1.23 3.53
C PHE A 15 -2.37 -2.44 4.33
N PHE A 16 -1.07 -2.62 4.52
CA PHE A 16 -0.52 -3.74 5.28
C PHE A 16 -0.92 -3.69 6.76
N VAL A 17 -0.93 -2.49 7.36
CA VAL A 17 -1.46 -2.32 8.73
C VAL A 17 -2.94 -2.71 8.81
N ALA A 18 -3.75 -2.35 7.82
CA ALA A 18 -5.15 -2.77 7.76
C ALA A 18 -5.33 -4.29 7.60
N LEU A 19 -4.34 -4.98 7.03
CA LEU A 19 -4.28 -6.46 7.00
C LEU A 19 -3.83 -7.08 8.33
N GLY A 20 -3.45 -6.26 9.32
CA GLY A 20 -2.97 -6.71 10.63
C GLY A 20 -1.46 -6.90 10.74
N VAL A 21 -0.68 -6.39 9.78
CA VAL A 21 0.78 -6.38 9.86
C VAL A 21 1.24 -5.31 10.84
N ASP A 22 2.27 -5.62 11.64
CA ASP A 22 2.92 -4.66 12.53
C ASP A 22 3.39 -3.39 11.77
N PRO A 23 3.21 -2.17 12.32
CA PRO A 23 3.51 -0.93 11.60
C PRO A 23 4.96 -0.80 11.09
N ASP A 24 5.94 -1.25 11.87
CA ASP A 24 7.35 -1.14 11.47
C ASP A 24 7.66 -2.13 10.34
N THR A 25 7.12 -3.35 10.45
CA THR A 25 7.19 -4.36 9.39
C THR A 25 6.49 -3.87 8.12
N ALA A 26 5.30 -3.30 8.25
CA ALA A 26 4.51 -2.78 7.13
C ALA A 26 5.25 -1.67 6.37
N ALA A 27 5.87 -0.72 7.09
CA ALA A 27 6.63 0.36 6.48
C ALA A 27 7.87 -0.18 5.74
N HIS A 28 8.59 -1.12 6.36
CA HIS A 28 9.76 -1.73 5.76
C HIS A 28 9.43 -2.54 4.49
N ASP A 29 8.35 -3.33 4.52
CA ASP A 29 7.91 -4.09 3.36
C ASP A 29 7.35 -3.19 2.26
N ALA A 30 6.62 -2.13 2.61
CA ALA A 30 6.18 -1.11 1.66
C ALA A 30 7.36 -0.46 0.93
N CYS A 31 8.44 -0.12 1.63
CA CYS A 31 9.65 0.46 1.04
C CYS A 31 10.29 -0.44 -0.04
N LYS A 32 10.19 -1.77 0.12
CA LYS A 32 10.71 -2.74 -0.86
C LYS A 32 9.74 -2.89 -2.04
N ILE A 33 8.46 -3.01 -1.75
CA ILE A 33 7.46 -3.37 -2.76
C ILE A 33 7.02 -2.17 -3.61
N GLU A 34 7.14 -0.95 -3.07
CA GLU A 34 6.61 0.26 -3.74
C GLU A 34 7.16 0.50 -5.14
N HIS A 35 8.39 0.04 -5.42
CA HIS A 35 9.04 0.21 -6.73
C HIS A 35 8.90 -1.02 -7.63
N ASP A 36 8.59 -2.19 -7.08
CA ASP A 36 8.48 -3.46 -7.82
C ASP A 36 7.09 -3.70 -8.40
N LEU A 37 6.05 -3.07 -7.84
CA LEU A 37 4.69 -3.24 -8.35
C LEU A 37 4.47 -2.43 -9.64
N SER A 38 3.84 -3.08 -10.62
CA SER A 38 3.28 -2.37 -11.77
C SER A 38 2.23 -1.34 -11.32
N ASP A 39 2.03 -0.29 -12.12
CA ASP A 39 0.98 0.70 -11.85
C ASP A 39 -0.41 0.03 -11.79
N GLU A 40 -0.68 -0.96 -12.64
CA GLU A 40 -1.96 -1.69 -12.64
C GLU A 40 -2.20 -2.44 -11.32
N THR A 41 -1.22 -3.24 -10.88
CA THR A 41 -1.34 -4.03 -9.64
C THR A 41 -1.54 -3.12 -8.44
N TYR A 42 -0.75 -2.05 -8.33
CA TYR A 42 -0.88 -1.08 -7.25
C TYR A 42 -2.29 -0.45 -7.20
N GLN A 43 -2.80 0.03 -8.35
CA GLN A 43 -4.11 0.68 -8.40
C GLN A 43 -5.25 -0.29 -8.04
N LYS A 44 -5.21 -1.53 -8.55
CA LYS A 44 -6.24 -2.53 -8.25
C LYS A 44 -6.23 -2.94 -6.78
N MET A 45 -5.05 -3.10 -6.19
CA MET A 45 -4.91 -3.49 -4.78
C MET A 45 -5.45 -2.41 -3.84
N ILE A 46 -5.09 -1.14 -4.06
CA ILE A 46 -5.60 -0.03 -3.25
C ILE A 46 -7.11 0.15 -3.43
N ALA A 47 -7.62 0.06 -4.67
CA ALA A 47 -9.05 0.14 -4.92
C ALA A 47 -9.83 -1.00 -4.25
N PHE A 48 -9.26 -2.20 -4.18
CA PHE A 48 -9.83 -3.31 -3.42
C PHE A 48 -9.85 -3.00 -1.92
N ALA A 49 -8.73 -2.54 -1.36
CA ALA A 49 -8.62 -2.18 0.05
C ALA A 49 -9.65 -1.11 0.47
N GLU A 50 -9.79 -0.06 -0.33
CA GLU A 50 -10.75 1.03 -0.08
C GLU A 50 -12.21 0.53 -0.15
N ARG A 51 -12.50 -0.41 -1.06
CA ARG A 51 -13.83 -1.05 -1.14
C ARG A 51 -14.15 -1.91 0.07
N GLU A 52 -13.19 -2.68 0.57
CA GLU A 52 -13.41 -3.51 1.75
C GLU A 52 -13.50 -2.67 3.02
N ALA A 53 -12.70 -1.60 3.14
CA ALA A 53 -12.77 -0.68 4.29
C ALA A 53 -14.12 0.06 4.39
N GLY A 54 -14.80 0.32 3.27
CA GLY A 54 -16.13 0.94 3.23
C GLY A 54 -17.30 -0.01 3.49
N LYS A 55 -17.06 -1.31 3.71
CA LYS A 55 -18.08 -2.29 4.10
C LYS A 55 -18.21 -2.46 5.62
N ALA A 56 -17.32 -1.83 6.38
CA ALA A 56 -17.32 -1.84 7.84
C ALA A 56 -18.22 -0.74 8.42
#